data_AF-A0A0M8WWC6-F1
#
_entry.id   AF-A0A0M8WWC6-F1
#
_cell.length_a   1.000
_cell.length_b   1.000
_cell.length_c   1.000
_cell.angle_alpha   90.00
_cell.angle_beta   90.00
_cell.angle_gamma   90.00
#
_symmetry.space_group_name_H-M   'P 1'
#
loop_
_entity.id
_entity.type
_entity.pdbx_description
1 polymer ?
#
loop_
_entity_poly.entity_id
_entity_poly.type
_entity_poly.pdbx_seq_one_letter_code
_entity_poly.pdbx_strand_id
1 'polypeptide(L)'
;MPRRYADYLAADGFTALNTVSTISSFLLGLSILPFLYNVWKTAKYGKPVGVDDPWGYGRSLEWATSCPPPRHNFLTLPRIRSESPAFDLHHPEIAALEQLEHAGHGTAIAGSKEAGK
;
A
#
# COMPACT_ATOMS: atom_id res chain seq x y z
N MET A 1 22.86 -18.43 -19.54
CA MET A 1 22.82 -17.37 -20.57
C MET A 1 22.97 -15.98 -19.94
N PRO A 2 23.95 -15.15 -20.34
CA PRO A 2 23.99 -13.74 -19.97
C PRO A 2 22.82 -12.96 -20.64
N ARG A 3 22.48 -11.78 -20.13
CA ARG A 3 21.34 -10.98 -20.64
C ARG A 3 21.59 -10.44 -22.06
N ARG A 4 20.50 -10.17 -22.80
CA ARG A 4 20.48 -9.51 -24.13
C ARG A 4 21.11 -10.31 -25.28
N TYR A 5 20.97 -11.63 -25.27
CA TYR A 5 21.29 -12.50 -26.41
C TYR A 5 20.01 -12.79 -27.20
N ALA A 6 20.07 -12.72 -28.53
CA ALA A 6 18.94 -12.99 -29.41
C ALA A 6 18.78 -14.49 -29.73
N ASP A 7 19.89 -15.22 -29.79
CA ASP A 7 19.97 -16.64 -30.09
C ASP A 7 20.95 -17.36 -29.14
N TYR A 8 20.86 -18.69 -29.13
CA TYR A 8 21.75 -19.59 -28.39
C TYR A 8 21.84 -20.94 -29.12
N LEU A 9 22.90 -21.71 -28.89
CA LEU A 9 23.12 -23.00 -29.54
C LEU A 9 22.32 -24.10 -28.84
N ALA A 10 21.85 -25.10 -29.59
CA ALA A 10 21.16 -26.26 -29.00
C ALA A 10 22.05 -27.06 -28.04
N ALA A 11 23.36 -27.02 -28.24
CA ALA A 11 24.35 -27.66 -27.37
C ALA A 11 24.45 -27.01 -25.98
N ASP A 12 23.97 -25.77 -25.80
CA ASP A 12 24.06 -25.03 -24.54
C ASP A 12 23.07 -25.52 -23.46
N GLY A 13 22.12 -26.38 -23.83
CA GLY A 13 21.17 -26.98 -22.89
C GLY A 13 20.08 -26.04 -22.34
N PHE A 14 19.99 -24.79 -22.81
CA PHE A 14 19.03 -23.80 -22.32
C PHE A 14 17.61 -23.94 -22.90
N THR A 15 17.41 -24.79 -23.90
CA THR A 15 16.13 -24.91 -24.64
C THR A 15 14.94 -25.20 -23.72
N ALA A 16 15.08 -26.14 -22.79
CA ALA A 16 13.98 -26.49 -21.88
C ALA A 16 13.56 -25.32 -20.98
N LEU A 17 14.53 -24.65 -20.35
CA LEU A 17 14.29 -23.52 -19.45
C LEU A 17 13.74 -22.29 -20.18
N ASN A 18 14.22 -22.02 -21.41
CA ASN A 18 13.67 -20.96 -22.25
C ASN A 18 12.24 -21.27 -22.70
N THR A 19 11.93 -22.53 -22.99
CA THR A 19 10.56 -22.96 -23.35
C THR A 19 9.60 -22.76 -22.17
N VAL A 20 9.99 -23.21 -20.97
CA VAL A 20 9.20 -22.99 -19.74
C VAL A 20 8.97 -21.50 -19.49
N SER A 21 10.04 -20.70 -19.58
CA SER A 21 9.95 -19.23 -19.39
C SER A 21 9.00 -18.57 -20.39
N THR A 22 9.00 -19.04 -21.65
CA THR A 22 8.10 -18.55 -22.70
C THR A 22 6.65 -18.88 -22.38
N ILE A 23 6.37 -20.13 -21.99
CA ILE A 23 5.01 -20.55 -21.58
C ILE A 23 4.52 -19.71 -20.41
N SER A 24 5.34 -19.51 -19.38
CA SER A 24 4.99 -18.68 -18.23
C SER A 24 4.79 -17.22 -18.60
N SER A 25 5.55 -16.68 -19.56
CA SER A 25 5.37 -15.31 -20.04
C SER A 25 4.04 -15.12 -20.78
N PHE A 26 3.61 -16.09 -21.59
CA PHE A 26 2.28 -16.07 -22.19
C PHE A 26 1.17 -16.18 -21.14
N LEU A 27 1.34 -17.05 -20.14
CA LEU A 27 0.39 -17.18 -19.03
C LEU A 27 0.28 -15.87 -18.23
N LEU A 28 1.42 -15.20 -17.97
CA LEU A 28 1.45 -13.88 -17.33
C LEU A 28 0.74 -12.84 -18.20
N GLY A 29 0.95 -12.84 -19.52
CA GLY A 29 0.22 -11.98 -20.45
C GLY A 29 -1.30 -12.22 -20.39
N LEU A 30 -1.73 -13.48 -20.38
CA LEU A 30 -3.15 -13.84 -20.24
C LEU A 30 -3.75 -13.42 -18.90
N SER A 31 -2.95 -13.38 -17.82
CA SER A 31 -3.41 -12.93 -16.50
C SER A 31 -3.86 -11.46 -16.45
N ILE A 32 -3.46 -10.65 -17.44
CA ILE A 32 -3.90 -9.26 -17.57
C ILE A 32 -5.37 -9.18 -17.98
N LEU A 33 -5.90 -10.16 -18.71
CA LEU A 33 -7.29 -10.17 -19.19
C LEU A 33 -8.32 -10.14 -18.04
N PRO A 34 -8.27 -11.03 -17.02
CA PRO A 34 -9.20 -10.95 -15.90
C PRO A 34 -9.02 -9.66 -15.08
N PHE A 35 -7.80 -9.10 -14.99
CA PHE A 35 -7.55 -7.81 -14.33
C PHE A 35 -8.27 -6.67 -15.06
N LEU A 36 -8.11 -6.55 -16.38
CA LEU A 36 -8.78 -5.53 -17.19
C LEU A 36 -10.30 -5.70 -17.16
N TYR A 37 -10.78 -6.94 -17.22
CA TYR A 37 -12.20 -7.22 -17.08
C TYR A 37 -12.74 -6.77 -15.71
N ASN A 38 -12.01 -7.02 -14.62
CA ASN A 38 -12.40 -6.59 -13.28
C ASN A 38 -12.48 -5.07 -13.19
N VAL A 39 -11.48 -4.35 -13.71
CA VAL A 39 -11.47 -2.87 -13.76
C VAL A 39 -12.66 -2.34 -14.54
N TRP A 40 -12.91 -2.87 -15.75
CA TRP A 40 -14.04 -2.45 -16.57
C TRP A 40 -15.39 -2.72 -15.90
N LYS A 41 -15.56 -3.91 -15.33
CA LYS A 41 -16.81 -4.32 -14.66
C LYS A 41 -17.07 -3.48 -13.42
N THR A 42 -16.06 -3.27 -12.58
CA THR A 42 -16.20 -2.47 -11.34
C THR A 42 -16.38 -0.98 -11.62
N ALA A 43 -15.74 -0.43 -12.66
CA ALA A 43 -15.94 0.96 -13.04
C ALA A 43 -17.37 1.24 -13.53
N LYS A 44 -18.00 0.31 -14.25
CA LYS A 44 -19.34 0.51 -14.84
C LYS A 44 -20.50 0.02 -13.97
N TYR A 45 -20.28 -1.07 -13.21
CA TYR A 45 -21.33 -1.76 -12.46
C TYR A 45 -20.98 -1.97 -10.98
N GLY A 46 -19.85 -1.45 -10.51
CA GLY A 46 -19.46 -1.55 -9.10
C GLY A 46 -20.43 -0.82 -8.18
N LYS A 47 -20.60 -1.34 -6.96
CA LYS A 47 -21.36 -0.65 -5.92
C LYS A 47 -20.55 0.55 -5.44
N PRO A 48 -21.13 1.76 -5.41
CA PRO A 48 -20.44 2.92 -4.86
C PRO A 48 -20.19 2.71 -3.37
N VAL A 49 -19.01 3.13 -2.92
CA VAL A 49 -18.62 3.13 -1.52
C VAL A 49 -19.17 4.41 -0.88
N GLY A 50 -19.87 4.30 0.25
CA GLY A 50 -20.45 5.43 0.97
C GLY A 50 -19.66 5.85 2.22
N VAL A 51 -18.44 5.33 2.38
CA VAL A 51 -17.54 5.59 3.52
C VAL A 51 -16.24 6.21 3.01
N ASP A 52 -15.57 6.97 3.87
CA ASP A 52 -14.30 7.64 3.56
C ASP A 52 -13.15 6.62 3.42
N ASP A 53 -13.13 5.60 4.30
CA ASP A 53 -12.17 4.50 4.26
C ASP A 53 -12.86 3.14 4.00
N PRO A 54 -12.82 2.61 2.75
CA PRO A 54 -13.34 1.28 2.44
C PRO A 54 -12.53 0.11 3.01
N TRP A 55 -11.28 0.35 3.44
CA TRP A 55 -10.36 -0.69 3.93
C TRP A 55 -10.26 -0.72 5.46
N GLY A 56 -10.76 0.32 6.12
CA GLY A 56 -10.98 0.43 7.56
C GLY A 56 -9.79 0.92 8.38
N TYR A 57 -8.55 0.70 7.93
CA TYR A 57 -7.32 1.09 8.65
C TYR A 57 -6.35 1.90 7.78
N GLY A 58 -6.88 2.74 6.90
CA GLY A 58 -6.13 3.69 6.10
C GLY A 58 -5.36 4.68 6.98
N ARG A 59 -4.09 4.93 6.63
CA ARG A 59 -3.17 5.72 7.49
C ARG A 59 -2.97 7.14 6.99
N SER A 60 -2.64 7.27 5.70
CA SER A 60 -2.39 8.54 5.01
C SER A 60 -3.65 9.41 4.92
N LEU A 61 -3.47 10.72 4.68
CA LEU A 61 -4.56 11.69 4.57
C LEU A 61 -5.58 11.38 3.46
N GLU A 62 -5.20 10.57 2.47
CA GLU A 62 -6.10 10.17 1.38
C GLU A 62 -7.33 9.39 1.84
N TRP A 63 -7.26 8.77 3.04
CA TRP A 63 -8.36 8.02 3.64
C TRP A 63 -9.22 8.86 4.60
N ALA A 64 -8.92 10.14 4.76
CA ALA A 64 -9.74 11.07 5.56
C ALA A 64 -10.72 11.90 4.72
N THR A 65 -10.83 11.62 3.41
CA THR A 65 -11.75 12.29 2.49
C THR A 65 -12.75 11.32 1.90
N SER A 66 -13.83 11.85 1.34
CA SER A 66 -14.90 11.03 0.75
C SER A 66 -14.43 10.20 -0.44
N CYS A 67 -15.07 9.06 -0.67
CA CYS A 67 -14.88 8.23 -1.87
C CYS A 67 -16.12 8.35 -2.78
N PRO A 68 -16.08 9.09 -3.91
CA PRO A 68 -14.93 9.75 -4.54
C PRO A 68 -14.54 11.10 -3.90
N PRO A 69 -13.27 11.54 -4.03
CA PRO A 69 -12.83 12.81 -3.49
C PRO A 69 -13.52 14.01 -4.16
N PRO A 70 -13.79 15.11 -3.42
CA PRO A 70 -14.31 16.34 -3.99
C PRO A 70 -13.27 17.04 -4.88
N ARG A 71 -13.72 17.99 -5.72
CA ARG A 71 -12.86 18.70 -6.70
C ARG A 71 -11.57 19.31 -6.10
N HIS A 72 -11.61 19.73 -4.83
CA HIS A 72 -10.48 20.33 -4.12
C HIS A 72 -9.92 19.42 -3.02
N ASN A 73 -10.04 18.10 -3.20
CA ASN A 73 -9.52 17.02 -2.35
C ASN A 73 -10.14 16.91 -0.95
N PHE A 74 -10.32 18.00 -0.20
CA PHE A 74 -10.78 17.98 1.19
C PHE A 74 -11.92 18.97 1.44
N LEU A 75 -12.90 18.55 2.24
CA LEU A 75 -13.91 19.45 2.83
C LEU A 75 -13.41 20.01 4.18
N THR A 76 -12.82 19.14 4.99
CA THR A 76 -12.24 19.48 6.30
C THR A 76 -10.94 18.70 6.48
N LEU A 77 -9.90 19.37 6.97
CA LEU A 77 -8.61 18.73 7.21
C LEU A 77 -8.52 18.22 8.67
N PRO A 78 -8.21 16.93 8.91
CA PRO A 78 -7.96 16.45 10.27
C PRO A 78 -6.66 17.02 10.82
N ARG A 79 -6.55 17.08 12.15
CA ARG A 79 -5.34 17.56 12.82
C ARG A 79 -4.23 16.51 12.75
N ILE A 80 -3.11 16.86 12.13
CA ILE A 80 -1.96 15.97 11.96
C ILE A 80 -1.13 15.93 13.25
N ARG A 81 -1.02 14.75 13.86
CA ARG A 81 -0.26 14.51 15.11
C ARG A 81 0.76 13.36 15.00
N SER A 82 0.63 12.51 14.00
CA SER A 82 1.48 11.34 13.73
C SER A 82 1.70 11.19 12.20
N GLU A 83 2.47 10.19 11.77
CA GLU A 83 2.56 9.79 10.36
C GLU A 83 1.26 9.18 9.80
N SER A 84 0.29 8.84 10.67
CA SER A 84 -0.97 8.18 10.32
C SER A 84 -2.21 9.00 10.71
N PRO A 85 -2.38 10.20 10.15
CA PRO A 85 -3.43 11.13 10.57
C PRO A 85 -4.87 10.65 10.28
N ALA A 86 -5.11 9.83 9.25
CA ALA A 86 -6.44 9.27 9.00
C ALA A 86 -6.78 8.18 10.03
N PHE A 87 -5.81 7.33 10.37
CA PHE A 87 -5.97 6.30 11.38
C PHE A 87 -6.27 6.92 12.76
N ASP A 88 -5.54 7.96 13.16
CA ASP A 88 -5.77 8.66 14.44
C ASP A 88 -7.17 9.28 14.54
N LEU A 89 -7.74 9.69 13.40
CA LEU A 89 -9.09 10.23 13.32
C LEU A 89 -10.15 9.14 13.52
N HIS A 90 -9.95 7.97 12.90
CA HIS A 90 -10.90 6.86 12.94
C HIS A 90 -10.75 5.97 14.19
N HIS A 91 -9.57 5.95 14.81
CA HIS A 91 -9.21 5.14 15.98
C HIS A 91 -8.55 5.97 17.09
N PRO A 92 -9.27 6.95 17.67
CA PRO A 92 -8.71 7.83 18.68
C PRO A 92 -8.22 7.08 19.94
N GLU A 93 -8.83 5.94 20.27
CA GLU A 93 -8.43 5.09 21.38
C GLU A 93 -7.05 4.46 21.21
N ILE A 94 -6.69 4.07 19.99
CA ILE A 94 -5.39 3.47 19.68
C ILE A 94 -4.31 4.55 19.63
N ALA A 95 -4.61 5.66 18.96
CA ALA A 95 -3.70 6.79 18.86
C ALA A 95 -3.36 7.40 20.23
N ALA A 96 -4.32 7.41 21.16
CA ALA A 96 -4.09 7.87 22.53
C ALA A 96 -3.12 6.95 23.30
N LEU A 97 -3.23 5.62 23.13
CA LEU A 97 -2.33 4.67 23.76
C LEU A 97 -0.90 4.79 23.21
N GLU A 98 -0.75 4.94 21.90
CA GLU A 98 0.56 5.14 21.25
C GLU A 98 1.22 6.45 21.72
N GLN A 99 0.44 7.52 21.85
CA GLN A 99 0.92 8.79 22.43
C GLN A 99 1.39 8.63 23.88
N LEU A 100 0.69 7.84 24.70
CA LEU A 100 1.09 7.56 26.08
C LEU A 100 2.38 6.73 26.14
N GLU A 101 2.52 5.72 25.28
CA GLU A 101 3.72 4.90 25.19
C GLU A 101 4.94 5.72 24.75
N HIS A 102 4.78 6.58 23.75
CA HIS A 102 5.83 7.48 23.27
C HIS A 102 6.19 8.55 24.31
N ALA A 103 5.21 9.10 25.02
CA ALA A 103 5.47 10.01 26.13
C ALA A 103 6.28 9.31 27.23
N GLY A 104 5.93 8.08 27.59
CA GLY A 104 6.64 7.26 28.58
C GLY A 104 8.10 6.98 28.21
N HIS A 105 8.36 6.60 26.95
CA HIS A 105 9.71 6.38 26.43
C HIS A 105 10.58 7.66 26.44
N GLY A 106 9.98 8.81 26.10
CA GLY A 106 10.68 10.10 26.14
C GLY A 106 11.18 10.45 27.54
N THR A 107 10.36 10.23 28.57
CA THR A 107 10.76 10.41 29.97
C THR A 107 11.82 9.42 30.43
N ALA A 108 11.75 8.15 30.01
CA ALA A 108 12.75 7.14 30.40
C ALA A 108 14.14 7.44 29.79
N ILE A 109 14.19 7.87 28.52
CA ILE A 109 15.45 8.26 27.86
C ILE A 109 16.01 9.55 28.49
N ALA A 110 15.16 10.53 28.81
CA ALA A 110 15.58 11.75 29.50
C ALA A 110 16.19 11.46 30.88
N GLY A 111 15.54 10.61 31.69
CA GLY A 111 16.05 10.21 33.00
C GLY A 111 17.38 9.44 32.95
N SER A 112 17.59 8.63 31.91
CA SER A 112 18.87 7.92 31.71
C SER A 112 20.05 8.86 31.39
N LYS A 113 19.78 10.00 30.73
CA LYS A 113 20.80 11.01 30.45
C LYS A 113 21.19 11.84 31.67
N GLU A 114 20.28 12.03 32.62
CA GLU A 114 20.56 12.79 33.85
C GLU A 114 21.26 11.94 34.93
N ALA A 115 21.02 10.63 35.00
CA ALA A 115 21.63 9.74 35.98
C ALA A 115 23.09 9.33 35.68
N GLY A 116 23.61 9.67 34.50
CA GLY A 116 24.95 9.31 34.03
C GLY A 116 26.01 10.42 34.17
N LYS A 117 25.75 11.44 34.98
CA LYS A 117 26.64 12.59 35.21
C LYS A 117 26.95 12.74 36.68
#